data_AF-A0A5P6A9U7-F1
#
_entry.id   AF-A0A5P6A9U7-F1
#
_cell.length_a   1.000
_cell.length_b   1.000
_cell.length_c   1.000
_cell.angle_alpha   90.00
_cell.angle_beta   90.00
_cell.angle_gamma   90.00
#
_symmetry.space_group_name_H-M   'P 1'
#
loop_
_entity.id
_entity.type
_entity.pdbx_description
1 polymer ?
#
loop_
_entity_poly.entity_id
_entity_poly.type
_entity_poly.pdbx_seq_one_letter_code
_entity_poly.pdbx_strand_id
1 'polypeptide(L)'
;MEQIRLPVIRIPDYCAKPMDRFHQPTCPVPRGCILQNRAHHSRSGNRKNSRFFIMRNNQSTAVPESTFQFINFSVRSTGCSVNNSAISVNMGSIKKSAFSGIDSWPASTNTKDIDIALSCTAGTKVSLRVDGTAENSAKGILKLSAVPGAASGVGIQLLYNNSPLALASLLPIGTAGTTMTIPLQARYYQTQSTVTPGAANSYATFTMTYQ
;
A
#
# COMPACT_ATOMS: atom_id res chain seq x y z
N MET A 1 -8.39 18.14 -9.62
CA MET A 1 -6.91 18.06 -9.60
C MET A 1 -6.44 18.98 -8.50
N GLU A 2 -6.10 18.45 -7.32
CA GLU A 2 -5.55 19.29 -6.25
C GLU A 2 -4.31 18.61 -5.70
N GLN A 3 -3.15 19.20 -6.03
CA GLN A 3 -1.82 18.73 -5.69
C GLN A 3 -1.47 19.24 -4.29
N ILE A 4 -1.25 18.31 -3.36
CA ILE A 4 -0.77 18.60 -2.01
C ILE A 4 0.71 19.00 -2.11
N ARG A 5 1.00 20.30 -1.97
CA ARG A 5 2.38 20.81 -1.80
C ARG A 5 2.82 20.60 -0.36
N LEU A 6 3.91 19.86 -0.17
CA LEU A 6 4.65 19.79 1.09
C LEU A 6 5.39 21.13 1.35
N PRO A 7 5.40 21.66 2.59
CA PRO A 7 6.25 22.79 2.93
C PRO A 7 7.71 22.35 3.10
N VAL A 8 8.60 22.98 2.36
CA VAL A 8 10.06 22.88 2.53
C VAL A 8 10.45 23.65 3.79
N ILE A 9 10.87 22.94 4.83
CA ILE A 9 11.44 23.54 6.05
C ILE A 9 12.85 24.03 5.72
N ARG A 10 13.07 25.36 5.76
CA ARG A 10 14.42 25.95 5.72
C ARG A 10 15.06 25.79 7.08
N ILE A 11 16.23 25.16 7.11
CA ILE A 11 17.15 25.19 8.25
C ILE A 11 17.83 26.57 8.24
N PRO A 12 17.88 27.32 9.36
CA PRO A 12 18.71 28.51 9.43
C PRO A 12 20.19 28.10 9.51
N ASP A 13 20.98 28.57 8.54
CA ASP A 13 22.43 28.44 8.49
C ASP A 13 23.08 29.08 9.72
N TYR A 14 23.39 28.29 10.74
CA TYR A 14 24.39 28.64 11.75
C TYR A 14 25.72 28.01 11.37
N CYS A 15 26.53 28.74 10.61
CA CYS A 15 27.98 28.92 10.82
C CYS A 15 28.66 29.42 9.53
N ALA A 16 29.07 30.69 9.51
CA ALA A 16 30.16 31.16 8.66
C ALA A 16 31.02 32.17 9.47
N LYS A 17 32.25 31.74 9.80
CA LYS A 17 33.30 32.49 10.52
C LYS A 17 33.96 33.55 9.62
N PRO A 18 34.73 34.51 10.19
CA PRO A 18 36.18 34.30 10.29
C PRO A 18 36.75 34.57 11.70
N MET A 19 37.73 33.77 12.10
CA MET A 19 38.54 34.01 13.29
C MET A 19 39.57 35.09 12.96
N ASP A 20 39.62 36.15 13.77
CA ASP A 20 40.78 37.02 13.81
C ASP A 20 41.20 37.32 15.27
N ARG A 21 42.50 37.57 15.39
CA ARG A 21 43.33 37.47 16.61
C ARG A 21 42.96 38.50 17.68
N PHE A 22 42.90 38.04 18.94
CA PHE A 22 42.83 38.81 20.20
C PHE A 22 41.57 39.68 20.42
N HIS A 23 40.61 39.17 21.21
CA HIS A 23 39.93 39.81 22.36
C HIS A 23 38.59 39.12 22.63
N GLN A 24 38.29 38.88 23.92
CA GLN A 24 37.02 38.32 24.38
C GLN A 24 35.86 39.30 24.09
N PRO A 25 34.67 38.84 23.66
CA PRO A 25 33.49 39.69 23.62
C PRO A 25 33.02 39.95 25.06
N THR A 26 33.29 41.16 25.54
CA THR A 26 32.71 41.68 26.78
C THR A 26 31.28 42.12 26.48
N CYS A 27 30.31 41.45 27.11
CA CYS A 27 28.95 41.98 27.17
C CYS A 27 28.93 43.15 28.18
N PRO A 28 28.35 44.31 27.84
CA PRO A 28 28.22 45.41 28.77
C PRO A 28 27.19 45.06 29.86
N VAL A 29 27.66 45.03 31.11
CA VAL A 29 26.80 44.97 32.30
C VAL A 29 26.12 46.33 32.51
N PRO A 30 24.78 46.41 32.67
CA PRO A 30 24.12 47.60 33.16
C PRO A 30 24.52 47.87 34.62
N ARG A 31 24.78 49.13 34.94
CA ARG A 31 25.09 49.61 36.29
C ARG A 31 23.96 49.23 37.26
N GLY A 32 24.27 48.55 38.37
CA GLY A 32 23.35 48.45 39.51
C GLY A 32 23.35 47.18 40.38
N CYS A 33 24.09 46.12 40.04
CA CYS A 33 24.12 44.93 40.89
C CYS A 33 24.98 45.15 42.14
N ILE A 34 24.36 45.61 43.23
CA ILE A 34 24.92 45.49 44.57
C ILE A 34 24.43 44.16 45.17
N LEU A 35 25.38 43.30 45.50
CA LEU A 35 25.15 42.12 46.34
C LEU A 35 24.70 42.59 47.72
N GLN A 36 23.49 42.22 48.16
CA GLN A 36 23.13 42.32 49.56
C GLN A 36 22.58 40.99 50.07
N ASN A 37 23.45 40.29 50.81
CA ASN A 37 23.08 39.32 51.82
C ASN A 37 22.17 39.99 52.84
N ARG A 38 20.96 39.48 53.07
CA ARG A 38 20.26 39.72 54.34
C ARG A 38 19.45 38.52 54.79
N ALA A 39 19.80 38.09 56.00
CA ALA A 39 19.27 36.95 56.71
C ALA A 39 17.78 37.09 57.06
N HIS A 40 17.05 35.98 56.94
CA HIS A 40 15.68 35.84 57.40
C HIS A 40 15.62 35.79 58.94
N HIS A 41 14.84 36.70 59.55
CA HIS A 41 14.35 36.54 60.91
C HIS A 41 12.81 36.44 60.84
N SER A 42 12.29 35.25 61.17
CA SER A 42 10.88 34.90 61.13
C SER A 42 10.21 35.24 62.46
N ARG A 43 9.12 36.03 62.42
CA ARG A 43 8.13 36.10 63.51
C ARG A 43 6.70 36.20 62.97
N SER A 44 5.98 35.09 63.15
CA SER A 44 4.60 34.93 63.65
C SER A 44 3.54 35.99 63.32
N GLY A 45 2.41 35.56 62.73
CA GLY A 45 1.17 36.33 62.74
C GLY A 45 0.14 35.87 61.71
N ASN A 46 -0.77 35.00 62.13
CA ASN A 46 -1.86 34.44 61.33
C ASN A 46 -2.99 35.48 61.13
N ARG A 47 -3.23 35.97 59.90
CA ARG A 47 -4.51 36.52 59.44
C ARG A 47 -4.67 36.32 57.94
N LYS A 48 -5.60 35.43 57.55
CA LYS A 48 -6.19 35.42 56.21
C LYS A 48 -6.93 36.75 56.01
N ASN A 49 -6.42 37.59 55.11
CA ASN A 49 -7.23 38.53 54.34
C ASN A 49 -6.55 38.70 52.99
N SER A 50 -7.21 38.21 51.95
CA SER A 50 -6.80 38.30 50.55
C SER A 50 -6.44 39.73 50.17
N ARG A 51 -5.16 39.97 49.95
CA ARG A 51 -4.68 41.02 49.06
C ARG A 51 -3.64 40.39 48.15
N PHE A 52 -4.10 39.85 47.03
CA PHE A 52 -3.23 39.53 45.92
C PHE A 52 -2.68 40.86 45.38
N PHE A 53 -1.47 41.23 45.81
CA PHE A 53 -0.75 42.31 45.16
C PHE A 53 -0.21 41.76 43.84
N ILE A 54 -0.88 42.13 42.75
CA ILE A 54 -0.35 41.90 41.40
C ILE A 54 0.77 42.93 41.20
N MET A 55 2.02 42.48 41.31
CA MET A 55 3.16 43.22 40.79
C MET A 55 3.14 43.09 39.26
N ARG A 56 2.59 44.08 38.56
CA ARG A 56 2.74 44.19 37.10
C ARG A 56 4.09 44.81 36.80
N ASN A 57 5.03 44.00 36.32
CA ASN A 57 6.19 44.52 35.59
C ASN A 57 5.80 44.61 34.10
N ASN A 58 5.91 45.79 33.51
CA ASN A 58 5.51 46.11 32.14
C ASN A 58 6.56 45.65 31.09
N GLN A 59 7.11 44.45 31.24
CA GLN A 59 7.97 43.85 30.22
C GLN A 59 8.20 42.33 30.40
N SER A 60 7.13 41.58 30.60
CA SER A 60 7.10 40.16 30.21
C SER A 60 5.85 39.96 29.38
N THR A 61 5.96 40.13 28.07
CA THR A 61 5.06 39.46 27.13
C THR A 61 5.22 37.97 27.39
N ALA A 62 4.38 37.41 28.24
CA ALA A 62 4.20 35.96 28.29
C ALA A 62 3.66 35.59 26.92
N VAL A 63 4.56 35.18 26.02
CA VAL A 63 4.15 34.54 24.78
C VAL A 63 3.53 33.21 25.21
N PRO A 64 2.23 32.99 24.98
CA PRO A 64 1.67 31.68 25.24
C PRO A 64 2.38 30.70 24.31
N GLU A 65 3.18 29.79 24.88
CA GLU A 65 3.72 28.67 24.13
C GLU A 65 2.54 27.82 23.67
N SER A 66 2.23 27.92 22.38
CA SER A 66 1.14 27.15 21.77
C SER A 66 1.65 25.75 21.54
N THR A 67 1.18 24.80 22.35
CA THR A 67 1.50 23.39 22.20
C THR A 67 0.51 22.75 21.25
N PHE A 68 1.00 22.22 20.13
CA PHE A 68 0.21 21.40 19.22
C PHE A 68 0.29 19.94 19.67
N GLN A 69 -0.87 19.31 19.91
CA GLN A 69 -0.97 17.89 20.23
C GLN A 69 -1.69 17.16 19.09
N PHE A 70 -1.02 16.20 18.48
CA PHE A 70 -1.62 15.28 17.52
C PHE A 70 -2.16 14.06 18.28
N ILE A 71 -3.38 14.15 18.78
CA ILE A 71 -4.08 13.02 19.41
C ILE A 71 -4.84 12.21 18.34
N ASN A 72 -4.79 10.89 18.44
CA ASN A 72 -5.44 9.93 17.51
C ASN A 72 -4.85 9.88 16.08
N PHE A 73 -3.54 9.98 15.91
CA PHE A 73 -2.90 9.66 14.63
C PHE A 73 -2.78 8.14 14.45
N SER A 74 -3.46 7.58 13.45
CA SER A 74 -3.34 6.16 13.06
C SER A 74 -2.97 6.08 11.58
N VAL A 75 -1.80 5.50 11.29
CA VAL A 75 -1.42 5.14 9.93
C VAL A 75 -1.97 3.74 9.66
N ARG A 76 -3.04 3.65 8.87
CA ARG A 76 -3.54 2.37 8.36
C ARG A 76 -2.80 2.05 7.07
N SER A 77 -1.99 0.99 7.10
CA SER A 77 -1.50 0.38 5.86
C SER A 77 -2.66 -0.39 5.23
N THR A 78 -3.19 0.07 4.10
CA THR A 78 -4.14 -0.69 3.29
C THR A 78 -3.35 -1.61 2.37
N GLY A 79 -3.68 -2.90 2.40
CA GLY A 79 -2.95 -3.90 1.63
C GLY A 79 -3.40 -5.33 1.96
N CYS A 80 -3.01 -6.24 1.06
CA CYS A 80 -3.22 -7.67 1.22
C CYS A 80 -1.91 -8.43 1.04
N SER A 81 -1.74 -9.50 1.80
CA SER A 81 -0.75 -10.54 1.58
C SER A 81 -1.37 -11.68 0.80
N VAL A 82 -0.67 -12.15 -0.23
CA VAL A 82 -1.05 -13.34 -0.98
C VAL A 82 -0.56 -14.57 -0.22
N ASN A 83 -1.46 -15.48 0.12
CA ASN A 83 -1.11 -16.67 0.91
C ASN A 83 -0.33 -17.69 0.08
N ASN A 84 -0.57 -17.75 -1.23
CA ASN A 84 0.17 -18.59 -2.16
C ASN A 84 0.53 -17.82 -3.44
N SER A 85 1.81 -17.51 -3.61
CA SER A 85 2.34 -16.81 -4.78
C SER A 85 2.56 -17.72 -6.00
N ALA A 86 2.59 -19.04 -5.82
CA ALA A 86 2.82 -20.02 -6.87
C ALA A 86 1.68 -21.05 -6.91
N ILE A 87 0.66 -20.75 -7.70
CA ILE A 87 -0.52 -21.61 -7.84
C ILE A 87 -0.31 -22.53 -9.05
N SER A 88 -0.13 -23.83 -8.77
CA SER A 88 -0.05 -24.86 -9.80
C SER A 88 -1.43 -25.50 -9.97
N VAL A 89 -1.94 -25.51 -11.21
CA VAL A 89 -3.27 -26.04 -11.54
C VAL A 89 -3.10 -27.25 -12.44
N ASN A 90 -3.51 -28.42 -11.95
CA ASN A 90 -3.49 -29.64 -12.75
C ASN A 90 -4.70 -29.70 -13.69
N MET A 91 -4.49 -29.29 -14.93
CA MET A 91 -5.52 -29.30 -15.98
C MET A 91 -5.89 -30.72 -16.46
N GLY A 92 -5.05 -31.72 -16.16
CA GLY A 92 -5.25 -33.10 -16.60
C GLY A 92 -5.18 -33.30 -18.12
N SER A 93 -5.49 -34.52 -18.54
CA SER A 93 -5.44 -34.96 -19.94
C SER A 93 -6.83 -35.03 -20.54
N ILE A 94 -7.03 -34.40 -21.69
CA ILE A 94 -8.30 -34.37 -22.41
C ILE A 94 -8.17 -35.06 -23.76
N LYS A 95 -9.15 -35.90 -24.10
CA LYS A 95 -9.22 -36.54 -25.42
C LYS A 95 -9.55 -35.51 -26.49
N LYS A 96 -8.91 -35.60 -27.65
CA LYS A 96 -9.21 -34.74 -28.82
C LYS A 96 -10.70 -34.72 -29.19
N SER A 97 -11.40 -35.85 -29.02
CA SER A 97 -12.84 -35.98 -29.31
C SER A 97 -13.74 -35.20 -28.36
N ALA A 98 -13.21 -34.64 -27.26
CA ALA A 98 -13.98 -33.79 -26.35
C ALA A 98 -14.14 -32.35 -26.87
N PHE A 99 -13.43 -32.01 -27.93
CA PHE A 99 -13.50 -30.71 -28.59
C PHE A 99 -14.39 -30.82 -29.84
N SER A 100 -15.32 -29.87 -30.03
CA SER A 100 -16.39 -29.95 -31.03
C SER A 100 -16.30 -28.88 -32.13
N GLY A 101 -15.27 -28.02 -32.11
CA GLY A 101 -15.08 -26.94 -33.06
C GLY A 101 -14.47 -25.69 -32.44
N ILE A 102 -14.16 -24.70 -33.28
CA ILE A 102 -13.69 -23.38 -32.81
C ILE A 102 -14.69 -22.82 -31.81
N ASP A 103 -14.19 -22.16 -30.78
CA ASP A 103 -14.97 -21.59 -29.68
C ASP A 103 -15.68 -22.60 -28.77
N SER A 104 -15.32 -23.89 -28.87
CA SER A 104 -15.75 -24.94 -27.94
C SER A 104 -14.75 -25.20 -26.82
N TRP A 105 -15.24 -25.84 -25.76
CA TRP A 105 -14.41 -26.36 -24.66
C TRP A 105 -14.94 -27.74 -24.25
N PRO A 106 -14.10 -28.58 -23.63
CA PRO A 106 -14.53 -29.87 -23.09
C PRO A 106 -15.64 -29.72 -22.04
N ALA A 107 -16.26 -30.83 -21.64
CA ALA A 107 -17.30 -30.84 -20.61
C ALA A 107 -16.87 -30.02 -19.36
N SER A 108 -17.83 -29.34 -18.71
CA SER A 108 -17.58 -28.44 -17.58
C SER A 108 -16.83 -29.08 -16.42
N THR A 109 -16.89 -30.41 -16.28
CA THR A 109 -16.10 -31.22 -15.33
C THR A 109 -14.58 -31.10 -15.51
N ASN A 110 -14.14 -30.61 -16.68
CA ASN A 110 -12.74 -30.34 -16.99
C ASN A 110 -12.34 -28.87 -16.71
N THR A 111 -13.28 -28.05 -16.26
CA THR A 111 -12.99 -26.73 -15.70
C THR A 111 -12.41 -26.91 -14.31
N LYS A 112 -11.32 -26.21 -14.02
CA LYS A 112 -10.60 -26.27 -12.75
C LYS A 112 -10.74 -24.94 -12.04
N ASP A 113 -11.16 -25.01 -10.80
CA ASP A 113 -11.22 -23.83 -9.92
C ASP A 113 -9.82 -23.48 -9.44
N ILE A 114 -9.59 -22.18 -9.28
CA ILE A 114 -8.34 -21.56 -8.89
C ILE A 114 -8.66 -20.50 -7.85
N ASP A 115 -8.46 -20.84 -6.58
CA ASP A 115 -8.72 -19.93 -5.49
C ASP A 115 -7.46 -19.18 -5.07
N ILE A 116 -7.47 -17.86 -5.21
CA ILE A 116 -6.42 -17.00 -4.68
C ILE A 116 -6.85 -16.48 -3.31
N ALA A 117 -6.31 -17.09 -2.25
CA ALA A 117 -6.57 -16.69 -0.88
C ALA A 117 -5.67 -15.51 -0.45
N LEU A 118 -6.31 -14.48 0.10
CA LEU A 118 -5.70 -13.23 0.53
C LEU A 118 -6.00 -12.96 2.01
N SER A 119 -4.98 -12.45 2.70
CA SER A 119 -5.10 -11.90 4.05
C SER A 119 -4.94 -10.39 3.96
N CYS A 120 -6.00 -9.64 4.27
CA CYS A 120 -6.10 -8.21 3.99
C CYS A 120 -6.38 -7.41 5.25
N THR A 121 -6.06 -6.12 5.20
CA THR A 121 -6.64 -5.18 6.16
C THR A 121 -8.07 -4.86 5.72
N ALA A 122 -9.04 -5.00 6.62
CA ALA A 122 -10.44 -4.77 6.32
C ALA A 122 -10.68 -3.37 5.75
N GLY A 123 -11.40 -3.29 4.63
CA GLY A 123 -11.63 -2.05 3.89
C GLY A 123 -10.67 -1.80 2.73
N THR A 124 -9.67 -2.66 2.50
CA THR A 124 -8.76 -2.55 1.34
C THR A 124 -9.51 -2.85 0.05
N LYS A 125 -9.45 -1.97 -0.95
CA LYS A 125 -9.99 -2.25 -2.29
C LYS A 125 -8.96 -3.04 -3.09
N VAL A 126 -9.37 -4.16 -3.66
CA VAL A 126 -8.50 -5.08 -4.41
C VAL A 126 -8.91 -5.06 -5.88
N SER A 127 -7.91 -4.88 -6.75
CA SER A 127 -8.05 -5.12 -8.19
C SER A 127 -6.99 -6.11 -8.66
N LEU A 128 -7.40 -7.00 -9.56
CA LEU A 128 -6.58 -8.05 -10.14
C LEU A 128 -6.28 -7.73 -11.59
N ARG A 129 -5.05 -7.95 -12.02
CA ARG A 129 -4.66 -7.98 -13.43
C ARG A 129 -3.95 -9.28 -13.71
N VAL A 130 -4.27 -9.95 -14.81
CA VAL A 130 -3.56 -11.17 -15.23
C VAL A 130 -2.88 -10.93 -16.56
N ASP A 131 -1.56 -11.11 -16.58
CA ASP A 131 -0.70 -10.97 -17.74
C ASP A 131 -0.15 -12.33 -18.16
N GLY A 132 0.08 -12.51 -19.45
CA GLY A 132 0.61 -13.76 -20.02
C GLY A 132 0.63 -13.69 -21.53
N THR A 133 1.19 -14.71 -22.18
CA THR A 133 1.17 -14.81 -23.64
C THR A 133 -0.25 -15.10 -24.09
N ALA A 134 -0.95 -14.09 -24.60
CA ALA A 134 -2.33 -14.22 -25.02
C ALA A 134 -2.43 -14.84 -26.43
N GLU A 135 -3.35 -15.79 -26.58
CA GLU A 135 -3.88 -16.19 -27.90
C GLU A 135 -5.06 -15.26 -28.27
N ASN A 136 -5.91 -14.93 -27.29
CA ASN A 136 -6.94 -13.91 -27.40
C ASN A 136 -7.14 -13.23 -26.05
N SER A 137 -6.66 -11.99 -25.92
CA SER A 137 -6.69 -11.24 -24.67
C SER A 137 -8.13 -10.90 -24.23
N ALA A 138 -9.02 -10.55 -25.16
CA ALA A 138 -10.40 -10.17 -24.86
C ALA A 138 -11.23 -11.35 -24.32
N LYS A 139 -10.98 -12.57 -24.83
CA LYS A 139 -11.63 -13.81 -24.36
C LYS A 139 -10.89 -14.49 -23.20
N GLY A 140 -9.81 -13.89 -22.68
CA GLY A 140 -9.05 -14.49 -21.57
C GLY A 140 -8.26 -15.74 -21.93
N ILE A 141 -7.89 -15.92 -23.21
CA ILE A 141 -7.27 -17.15 -23.70
C ILE A 141 -5.76 -16.98 -23.74
N LEU A 142 -5.06 -17.78 -22.94
CA LEU A 142 -3.62 -17.92 -22.91
C LEU A 142 -3.16 -18.94 -23.96
N LYS A 143 -2.02 -18.62 -24.58
CA LYS A 143 -1.32 -19.49 -25.52
C LYS A 143 -0.53 -20.55 -24.76
N LEU A 144 -0.47 -21.74 -25.33
CA LEU A 144 0.37 -22.82 -24.81
C LEU A 144 1.86 -22.49 -24.96
N SER A 145 2.66 -23.02 -24.04
CA SER A 145 4.13 -22.93 -24.07
C SER A 145 4.66 -23.64 -25.30
N ALA A 146 5.50 -22.96 -26.07
CA ALA A 146 6.09 -23.50 -27.29
C ALA A 146 7.24 -24.46 -26.93
N VAL A 147 6.90 -25.73 -26.68
CA VAL A 147 7.85 -26.82 -26.47
C VAL A 147 7.73 -27.86 -27.59
N PRO A 148 8.80 -28.63 -27.91
CA PRO A 148 8.70 -29.73 -28.86
C PRO A 148 7.57 -30.70 -28.46
N GLY A 149 6.67 -31.00 -29.39
CA GLY A 149 5.50 -31.84 -29.12
C GLY A 149 4.37 -31.15 -28.34
N ALA A 150 4.36 -29.81 -28.27
CA ALA A 150 3.22 -29.07 -27.74
C ALA A 150 1.94 -29.28 -28.57
N ALA A 151 0.80 -29.29 -27.90
CA ALA A 151 -0.50 -29.31 -28.56
C ALA A 151 -0.73 -28.00 -29.35
N SER A 152 -1.51 -28.08 -30.43
CA SER A 152 -1.93 -26.92 -31.22
C SER A 152 -3.44 -26.89 -31.41
N GLY A 153 -3.96 -25.71 -31.75
CA GLY A 153 -5.40 -25.47 -31.91
C GLY A 153 -6.20 -25.37 -30.61
N VAL A 154 -5.52 -25.34 -29.46
CA VAL A 154 -6.11 -25.13 -28.14
C VAL A 154 -5.31 -24.11 -27.34
N GLY A 155 -6.00 -23.42 -26.42
CA GLY A 155 -5.41 -22.55 -25.41
C GLY A 155 -6.04 -22.80 -24.03
N ILE A 156 -5.56 -22.08 -23.02
CA ILE A 156 -6.15 -22.09 -21.67
C ILE A 156 -6.96 -20.82 -21.50
N GLN A 157 -8.28 -20.95 -21.32
CA GLN A 157 -9.15 -19.83 -21.01
C GLN A 157 -9.26 -19.65 -19.49
N LEU A 158 -9.02 -18.42 -19.03
CA LEU A 158 -9.30 -17.99 -17.66
C LEU A 158 -10.71 -17.39 -17.56
N LEU A 159 -11.39 -17.70 -16.48
CA LEU A 159 -12.69 -17.16 -16.14
C LEU A 159 -12.69 -16.58 -14.73
N TYR A 160 -13.54 -15.57 -14.54
CA TYR A 160 -13.91 -15.04 -13.24
C TYR A 160 -15.44 -14.99 -13.19
N ASN A 161 -16.04 -15.60 -12.17
CA ASN A 161 -17.50 -15.73 -12.05
C ASN A 161 -18.17 -16.27 -13.33
N ASN A 162 -17.63 -17.36 -13.90
CA ASN A 162 -18.09 -17.99 -15.16
C ASN A 162 -18.00 -17.10 -16.42
N SER A 163 -17.40 -15.91 -16.33
CA SER A 163 -17.22 -14.99 -17.46
C SER A 163 -15.74 -14.97 -17.90
N PRO A 164 -15.45 -14.84 -19.21
CA PRO A 164 -14.07 -14.72 -19.69
C PRO A 164 -13.31 -13.58 -19.00
N LEU A 165 -12.14 -13.89 -18.43
CA LEU A 165 -11.29 -12.90 -17.77
C LEU A 165 -10.36 -12.25 -18.80
N ALA A 166 -10.60 -11.01 -19.18
CA ALA A 166 -9.74 -10.29 -20.12
C ALA A 166 -8.29 -10.18 -19.58
N LEU A 167 -7.31 -10.53 -20.41
CA LEU A 167 -5.88 -10.45 -20.07
C LEU A 167 -5.36 -9.01 -20.21
N ALA A 168 -4.30 -8.70 -19.47
CA ALA A 168 -3.64 -7.39 -19.42
C ALA A 168 -4.57 -6.22 -19.06
N SER A 169 -5.74 -6.52 -18.50
CA SER A 169 -6.75 -5.55 -18.07
C SER A 169 -6.90 -5.59 -16.56
N LEU A 170 -7.21 -4.44 -15.97
CA LEU A 170 -7.47 -4.33 -14.54
C LEU A 170 -8.92 -4.69 -14.25
N LEU A 171 -9.13 -5.78 -13.50
CA LEU A 171 -10.41 -6.23 -13.01
C LEU A 171 -10.60 -5.80 -11.55
N PRO A 172 -11.57 -4.92 -11.24
CA PRO A 172 -11.93 -4.66 -9.86
C PRO A 172 -12.59 -5.89 -9.24
N ILE A 173 -12.03 -6.39 -8.14
CA ILE A 173 -12.58 -7.54 -7.40
C ILE A 173 -13.59 -7.06 -6.36
N GLY A 174 -13.24 -6.00 -5.63
CA GLY A 174 -14.10 -5.41 -4.60
C GLY A 174 -13.32 -4.99 -3.36
N THR A 175 -14.03 -4.80 -2.25
CA THR A 175 -13.46 -4.42 -0.97
C THR A 175 -13.26 -5.65 -0.09
N ALA A 176 -12.05 -5.88 0.38
CA ALA A 176 -11.70 -7.01 1.22
C ALA A 176 -12.13 -6.81 2.68
N GLY A 177 -12.52 -7.92 3.32
CA GLY A 177 -12.57 -8.02 4.78
C GLY A 177 -11.16 -8.23 5.36
N THR A 178 -11.08 -8.92 6.50
CA THR A 178 -9.78 -9.42 7.02
C THR A 178 -9.19 -10.52 6.15
N THR A 179 -10.05 -11.23 5.42
CA THR A 179 -9.69 -12.22 4.40
C THR A 179 -10.54 -11.99 3.15
N MET A 180 -10.02 -12.45 2.01
CA MET A 180 -10.72 -12.45 0.73
C MET A 180 -10.23 -13.63 -0.09
N THR A 181 -11.13 -14.27 -0.82
CA THR A 181 -10.78 -15.28 -1.83
C THR A 181 -11.24 -14.79 -3.19
N ILE A 182 -10.36 -14.88 -4.18
CA ILE A 182 -10.71 -14.59 -5.57
C ILE A 182 -10.93 -15.92 -6.29
N PRO A 183 -12.18 -16.29 -6.61
CA PRO A 183 -12.48 -17.53 -7.33
C PRO A 183 -12.26 -17.32 -8.83
N LEU A 184 -11.15 -17.83 -9.34
CA LEU A 184 -10.88 -17.93 -10.77
C LEU A 184 -11.16 -19.35 -11.23
N GLN A 185 -11.32 -19.52 -12.54
CA GLN A 185 -11.42 -20.84 -13.15
C GLN A 185 -10.56 -20.90 -14.40
N ALA A 186 -10.07 -22.09 -14.73
CA ALA A 186 -9.37 -22.35 -15.98
C ALA A 186 -9.99 -23.54 -16.71
N ARG A 187 -10.02 -23.48 -18.03
CA ARG A 187 -10.43 -24.60 -18.90
C ARG A 187 -9.67 -24.58 -20.21
N TYR A 188 -9.58 -25.73 -20.87
CA TYR A 188 -9.12 -25.78 -22.26
C TYR A 188 -10.14 -25.14 -23.18
N TYR A 189 -9.68 -24.45 -24.22
CA TYR A 189 -10.51 -23.78 -25.21
C TYR A 189 -9.97 -24.03 -26.61
N GLN A 190 -10.82 -24.46 -27.54
CA GLN A 190 -10.43 -24.72 -28.93
C GLN A 190 -10.39 -23.41 -29.72
N THR A 191 -9.22 -23.06 -30.24
CA THR A 191 -8.98 -21.81 -30.97
C THR A 191 -8.86 -22.01 -32.48
N GLN A 192 -8.60 -23.23 -32.94
CA GLN A 192 -8.50 -23.57 -34.36
C GLN A 192 -9.38 -24.77 -34.71
N SER A 193 -9.69 -24.94 -36.00
CA SER A 193 -10.54 -26.04 -36.48
C SER A 193 -9.94 -27.43 -36.20
N THR A 194 -8.61 -27.53 -36.17
CA THR A 194 -7.90 -28.78 -35.93
C THR A 194 -7.11 -28.69 -34.62
N VAL A 195 -7.36 -29.63 -33.71
CA VAL A 195 -6.56 -29.83 -32.50
C VAL A 195 -5.52 -30.92 -32.74
N THR A 196 -4.26 -30.67 -32.39
CA THR A 196 -3.22 -31.72 -32.39
C THR A 196 -2.90 -32.14 -30.95
N PRO A 197 -2.70 -33.45 -30.69
CA PRO A 197 -2.23 -33.92 -29.39
C PRO A 197 -0.85 -33.36 -29.04
N GLY A 198 -0.59 -33.17 -27.75
CA GLY A 198 0.70 -32.71 -27.26
C GLY A 198 0.64 -32.13 -25.85
N ALA A 199 1.78 -31.65 -25.36
CA ALA A 199 1.85 -30.94 -24.08
C ALA A 199 1.10 -29.60 -24.13
N ALA A 200 0.30 -29.31 -23.11
CA ALA A 200 -0.57 -28.13 -23.07
C ALA A 200 -0.34 -27.28 -21.82
N ASN A 201 0.94 -26.98 -21.54
CA ASN A 201 1.34 -26.15 -20.41
C ASN A 201 1.19 -24.66 -20.76
N SER A 202 0.79 -23.85 -19.80
CA SER A 202 0.69 -22.39 -19.95
C SER A 202 1.11 -21.70 -18.65
N TYR A 203 1.59 -20.47 -18.77
CA TYR A 203 1.98 -19.64 -17.62
C TYR A 203 1.31 -18.28 -17.72
N ALA A 204 0.93 -17.74 -16.57
CA ALA A 204 0.42 -16.39 -16.42
C ALA A 204 0.90 -15.82 -15.10
N THR A 205 0.99 -14.50 -15.06
CA THR A 205 1.36 -13.73 -13.88
C THR A 205 0.16 -12.91 -13.47
N PHE A 206 -0.26 -13.04 -12.22
CA PHE A 206 -1.27 -12.15 -11.67
C PHE A 206 -0.59 -11.03 -10.88
N THR A 207 -1.11 -9.82 -11.02
CA THR A 207 -0.69 -8.62 -10.30
C THR A 207 -1.89 -8.09 -9.54
N MET A 208 -1.69 -7.78 -8.26
CA MET A 208 -2.73 -7.17 -7.43
C MET A 208 -2.38 -5.72 -7.15
N THR A 209 -3.41 -4.87 -7.16
CA THR A 209 -3.30 -3.46 -6.80
C THR A 209 -4.30 -3.16 -5.70
N TYR A 210 -3.89 -2.28 -4.78
CA TYR A 210 -4.62 -1.96 -3.55
C TYR A 210 -4.88 -0.46 -3.46
N GLN A 211 -6.06 -0.09 -2.97
CA GLN A 211 -6.46 1.29 -2.70
C GLN A 211 -7.17 1.39 -1.35
#